data_AF-A0A6C0AK25-F1
#
_entry.id   AF-A0A6C0AK25-F1
#
_cell.length_a   1.000
_cell.length_b   1.000
_cell.length_c   1.000
_cell.angle_alpha   90.00
_cell.angle_beta   90.00
_cell.angle_gamma   90.00
#
_symmetry.space_group_name_H-M   'P 1'
#
loop_
_entity.id
_entity.type
_entity.pdbx_description
1 polymer ?
#
loop_
_entity_poly.entity_id
_entity_poly.type
_entity_poly.pdbx_seq_one_letter_code
_entity_poly.pdbx_strand_id
1 'polypeptide(L)'
;MKDIRKFWDARTLLAIVASAIAVDTAGLFVWRYTSEPDAPISVWYDKFGLVAYMLDVLSIVMGMILAQLVASAIGGPFNLVAFLVIVVAIQMTHDLFFSQVVVPMIPKGRNSIIDLMFAYSTMKGAEWVLVVDGLYMVLTTMSTLALLEMPQYVSWFKIIGWLYATGYILFTHTPVRT
;
A
#
# COMPACT_ATOMS: atom_id res chain seq x y z
N MET A 1 20.14 10.57 9.89
CA MET A 1 18.87 10.05 9.34
C MET A 1 17.74 10.59 10.20
N LYS A 2 16.69 11.13 9.58
CA LYS A 2 15.61 11.78 10.31
C LYS A 2 14.74 10.76 11.04
N ASP A 3 14.39 11.04 12.29
CA ASP A 3 13.46 10.22 13.07
C ASP A 3 12.04 10.47 12.55
N ILE A 4 11.44 9.41 12.00
CA ILE A 4 10.09 9.44 11.42
C ILE A 4 9.02 8.90 12.36
N ARG A 5 9.32 8.61 13.63
CA ARG A 5 8.34 8.00 14.56
C ARG A 5 7.25 8.98 15.04
N LYS A 6 7.42 10.28 14.81
CA LYS A 6 6.46 11.32 15.20
C LYS A 6 5.24 11.33 14.27
N PHE A 7 4.25 10.49 14.57
CA PHE A 7 3.05 10.35 13.74
C PHE A 7 2.20 11.63 13.63
N TRP A 8 2.33 12.58 14.56
CA TRP A 8 1.62 13.87 14.52
C TRP A 8 2.35 14.95 13.70
N ASP A 9 3.55 14.68 13.20
CA ASP A 9 4.28 15.65 12.38
C ASP A 9 3.66 15.73 10.96
N ALA A 10 3.01 16.85 10.66
CA ALA A 10 2.30 17.05 9.40
C ALA A 10 3.22 16.91 8.17
N ARG A 11 4.50 17.29 8.28
CA ARG A 11 5.48 17.13 7.20
C ARG A 11 5.78 15.65 6.94
N THR A 12 5.94 14.86 8.00
CA THR A 12 6.15 13.41 7.92
C THR A 12 4.92 12.71 7.37
N LEU A 13 3.71 13.03 7.85
CA LEU A 13 2.47 12.48 7.31
C LEU A 13 2.28 12.79 5.82
N LEU A 14 2.55 14.04 5.40
CA LEU A 14 2.48 14.42 3.99
C LEU A 14 3.50 13.65 3.14
N ALA A 15 4.71 13.44 3.65
CA ALA A 15 5.72 12.63 2.97
C ALA A 15 5.30 11.16 2.85
N ILE A 16 4.70 10.58 3.89
CA ILE A 16 4.15 9.21 3.87
C ILE A 16 3.06 9.08 2.81
N VAL A 17 2.09 10.00 2.77
CA VAL A 17 1.02 10.00 1.77
C VAL A 17 1.58 10.13 0.36
N ALA A 18 2.50 11.06 0.14
CA ALA A 18 3.16 11.23 -1.16
C ALA A 18 3.95 9.99 -1.58
N SER A 19 4.60 9.31 -0.64
CA SER A 19 5.36 8.09 -0.89
C SER A 19 4.47 6.88 -1.16
N ALA A 20 3.38 6.70 -0.40
CA ALA A 20 2.43 5.61 -0.60
C ALA A 20 1.76 5.72 -1.98
N ILE A 21 1.27 6.91 -2.33
CA ILE A 21 0.71 7.20 -3.67
C ILE A 21 1.73 6.88 -4.77
N ALA A 22 2.98 7.30 -4.61
CA ALA A 22 4.02 7.08 -5.61
C ALA A 22 4.37 5.59 -5.78
N VAL A 23 4.55 4.87 -4.66
CA VAL A 23 4.91 3.45 -4.66
C VAL A 23 3.77 2.61 -5.22
N ASP A 24 2.54 2.87 -4.77
CA ASP A 24 1.37 2.14 -5.24
C ASP A 24 1.08 2.40 -6.72
N THR A 25 1.21 3.65 -7.18
CA THR A 25 1.03 3.96 -8.61
C THR A 25 2.11 3.32 -9.49
N ALA A 26 3.35 3.25 -9.01
CA ALA A 26 4.41 2.53 -9.70
C ALA A 26 4.14 1.01 -9.73
N GLY A 27 3.61 0.47 -8.62
CA GLY A 27 3.14 -0.90 -8.52
C GLY A 27 2.01 -1.22 -9.50
N LEU A 28 0.97 -0.40 -9.49
CA LEU A 28 -0.15 -0.44 -10.43
C LEU A 28 0.36 -0.40 -11.87
N PHE A 29 1.32 0.49 -12.19
CA PHE A 29 1.93 0.50 -13.52
C PHE A 29 2.55 -0.86 -13.89
N VAL A 30 3.30 -1.49 -12.98
CA VAL A 30 3.84 -2.83 -13.24
C VAL A 30 2.72 -3.84 -13.46
N TRP A 31 1.72 -3.90 -12.58
CA TRP A 31 0.63 -4.87 -12.67
C TRP A 31 -0.21 -4.71 -13.94
N ARG A 32 -0.57 -3.47 -14.31
CA ARG A 32 -1.40 -3.21 -15.50
C ARG A 32 -0.74 -3.56 -16.82
N TYR A 33 0.59 -3.68 -16.85
CA TYR A 33 1.37 -4.05 -18.04
C TYR A 33 1.89 -5.50 -18.03
N THR A 34 1.88 -6.17 -16.87
CA THR A 34 2.49 -7.51 -16.72
C THR A 34 1.51 -8.59 -16.28
N SER A 35 0.42 -8.22 -15.61
CA SER A 35 -0.58 -9.18 -15.15
C SER A 35 -1.48 -9.64 -16.29
N GLU A 36 -1.89 -10.90 -16.20
CA GLU A 36 -2.91 -11.48 -17.06
C GLU A 36 -4.28 -10.84 -16.75
N PRO A 37 -5.20 -10.73 -17.73
CA PRO A 37 -6.50 -10.07 -17.53
C PRO A 37 -7.37 -10.70 -16.42
N ASP A 38 -7.26 -12.00 -16.22
CA ASP A 38 -7.99 -12.79 -15.22
C ASP A 38 -7.23 -12.93 -13.89
N ALA A 39 -6.02 -12.34 -13.79
CA ALA A 39 -5.28 -12.32 -12.54
C ALA A 39 -6.06 -11.55 -11.46
N PRO A 40 -5.98 -11.98 -10.18
CA PRO A 40 -6.67 -11.31 -9.07
C PRO A 40 -6.48 -9.79 -9.02
N ILE A 41 -5.25 -9.33 -9.26
CA ILE A 41 -4.92 -7.91 -9.23
C ILE A 41 -5.56 -7.13 -10.39
N SER A 42 -5.68 -7.75 -11.58
CA SER A 42 -6.35 -7.14 -12.73
C SER A 42 -7.84 -6.99 -12.47
N VAL A 43 -8.48 -8.06 -11.98
CA VAL A 43 -9.90 -8.05 -11.63
C VAL A 43 -10.20 -7.11 -10.46
N TRP A 44 -9.27 -6.93 -9.52
CA TRP A 44 -9.38 -5.95 -8.43
C TRP A 44 -9.55 -4.52 -8.97
N TYR A 45 -8.63 -4.10 -9.83
CA TYR A 45 -8.66 -2.76 -10.43
C TYR A 45 -9.77 -2.60 -11.47
N ASP A 46 -10.09 -3.63 -12.26
CA ASP A 46 -11.16 -3.56 -13.25
C ASP A 46 -12.55 -3.41 -12.61
N LYS A 47 -12.76 -4.06 -11.47
CA LYS A 47 -14.05 -4.04 -10.79
C LYS A 47 -14.26 -2.79 -9.94
N PHE A 48 -13.21 -2.28 -9.29
CA PHE A 48 -13.33 -1.20 -8.30
C PHE A 48 -12.59 0.09 -8.65
N GLY A 49 -11.73 0.09 -9.65
CA GLY A 49 -11.03 1.27 -10.17
C GLY A 49 -10.37 2.10 -9.08
N LEU A 50 -10.78 3.37 -8.98
CA LEU A 50 -10.24 4.31 -7.98
C LEU A 50 -10.48 3.85 -6.54
N VAL A 51 -11.57 3.12 -6.27
CA VAL A 51 -11.87 2.63 -4.90
C VAL A 51 -10.83 1.60 -4.47
N ALA A 52 -10.47 0.67 -5.37
CA ALA A 52 -9.39 -0.29 -5.12
C ALA A 52 -8.08 0.43 -4.81
N TYR A 53 -7.67 1.34 -5.70
CA TYR A 53 -6.46 2.14 -5.53
C TYR A 53 -6.43 2.94 -4.22
N MET A 54 -7.56 3.57 -3.86
CA MET A 54 -7.66 4.30 -2.59
C MET A 54 -7.47 3.40 -1.38
N LEU A 55 -8.04 2.18 -1.41
CA LEU A 55 -7.88 1.21 -0.31
C LEU A 55 -6.42 0.76 -0.19
N ASP A 56 -5.75 0.49 -1.30
CA ASP A 56 -4.34 0.06 -1.32
C ASP A 56 -3.42 1.15 -0.74
N VAL A 57 -3.57 2.40 -1.21
CA VAL A 57 -2.82 3.56 -0.68
C VAL A 57 -3.11 3.79 0.80
N LEU A 58 -4.38 3.76 1.22
CA LEU A 58 -4.75 4.01 2.61
C LEU A 58 -4.25 2.89 3.53
N SER A 59 -4.22 1.63 3.06
CA SER A 59 -3.64 0.50 3.80
C SER A 59 -2.17 0.77 4.14
N ILE A 60 -1.36 1.17 3.15
CA ILE A 60 0.05 1.52 3.34
C ILE A 60 0.21 2.69 4.34
N VAL A 61 -0.60 3.75 4.19
CA VAL A 61 -0.54 4.91 5.09
C VAL A 61 -0.91 4.51 6.53
N MET A 62 -1.95 3.70 6.72
CA MET A 62 -2.33 3.18 8.04
C MET A 62 -1.24 2.31 8.65
N GLY A 63 -0.64 1.41 7.87
CA GLY A 63 0.48 0.57 8.31
C GLY A 63 1.69 1.40 8.78
N MET A 64 2.03 2.47 8.05
CA MET A 64 3.09 3.41 8.45
C MET A 64 2.77 4.12 9.76
N ILE A 65 1.54 4.61 9.95
CA ILE A 65 1.12 5.29 11.18
C ILE A 65 1.15 4.33 12.37
N LEU A 66 0.64 3.10 12.21
CA LEU A 66 0.70 2.08 13.25
C LEU A 66 2.16 1.73 13.60
N ALA A 67 3.05 1.65 12.61
CA ALA A 67 4.47 1.43 12.85
C ALA A 67 5.14 2.58 13.61
N GLN A 68 4.78 3.83 13.31
CA GLN A 68 5.22 4.99 14.08
C GLN A 68 4.77 4.91 15.55
N LEU A 69 3.53 4.48 15.81
CA LEU A 69 2.99 4.30 17.16
C LEU A 69 3.74 3.20 17.94
N VAL A 70 3.89 2.02 17.34
CA VAL A 70 4.59 0.89 17.97
C VAL A 70 6.07 1.21 18.21
N ALA A 71 6.76 1.77 17.21
CA ALA A 71 8.17 2.14 17.35
C ALA A 71 8.39 3.28 18.36
N SER A 72 7.41 4.19 18.52
CA SER A 72 7.44 5.21 19.57
C SER A 72 7.23 4.60 20.95
N ALA A 73 6.30 3.65 21.08
CA ALA A 73 6.00 2.96 22.33
C ALA A 73 7.15 2.08 22.83
N ILE A 74 7.89 1.43 21.92
CA ILE A 74 9.12 0.68 22.27
C ILE A 74 10.21 1.60 22.82
N GLY A 75 10.25 2.86 22.39
CA GLY A 75 11.23 3.85 22.83
C GLY A 75 12.62 3.65 22.20
N GLY A 76 13.65 4.26 22.81
CA GLY A 76 15.04 4.18 22.34
C GLY A 76 15.39 5.09 21.15
N PRO A 77 16.66 5.08 20.70
CA PRO A 77 17.10 5.84 19.53
C PRO A 77 16.49 5.28 18.25
N PHE A 78 16.23 6.14 17.26
CA PHE A 78 15.72 5.71 15.96
C PHE A 78 16.74 4.82 15.24
N ASN A 79 16.31 3.63 14.83
CA ASN A 79 17.06 2.71 14.02
C ASN A 79 16.22 2.31 12.80
N LEU A 80 16.73 2.55 11.60
CA LEU A 80 16.01 2.29 10.35
C LEU A 80 15.66 0.81 10.18
N VAL A 81 16.62 -0.09 10.43
CA VAL A 81 16.42 -1.53 10.24
C VAL A 81 15.34 -2.03 11.20
N ALA A 82 15.39 -1.62 12.46
CA ALA A 82 14.36 -1.94 13.44
C ALA A 82 12.98 -1.39 13.00
N PHE A 83 12.93 -0.15 12.49
CA PHE A 83 11.69 0.44 12.00
C PHE A 83 11.13 -0.32 10.78
N LEU A 84 11.99 -0.74 9.84
CA LEU A 84 11.59 -1.54 8.68
C LEU A 84 11.04 -2.91 9.08
N VAL A 85 11.64 -3.56 10.09
CA VAL A 85 11.10 -4.81 10.63
C VAL A 85 9.72 -4.58 11.24
N ILE A 86 9.55 -3.51 12.03
CA ILE A 86 8.27 -3.18 12.66
C ILE A 86 7.19 -2.89 11.61
N VAL A 87 7.50 -2.10 10.58
CA VAL A 87 6.51 -1.68 9.58
C VAL A 87 6.03 -2.85 8.73
N VAL A 88 6.94 -3.76 8.35
CA VAL A 88 6.58 -5.00 7.64
C VAL A 88 5.78 -5.94 8.55
N ALA A 89 6.20 -6.12 9.81
CA ALA A 89 5.49 -6.99 10.75
C ALA A 89 4.04 -6.51 11.01
N ILE A 90 3.85 -5.19 11.11
CA ILE A 90 2.52 -4.60 11.28
C ILE A 90 1.67 -4.81 10.03
N GLN A 91 2.23 -4.57 8.84
CA GLN A 91 1.50 -4.79 7.58
C GLN A 91 1.05 -6.25 7.44
N MET A 92 1.97 -7.20 7.65
CA MET A 92 1.64 -8.63 7.58
C MET A 92 0.58 -9.02 8.63
N THR A 93 0.67 -8.48 9.84
CA THR A 93 -0.32 -8.76 10.88
C THR A 93 -1.69 -8.18 10.50
N HIS A 94 -1.72 -6.97 9.94
CA HIS A 94 -2.94 -6.34 9.45
C HIS A 94 -3.58 -7.18 8.34
N ASP A 95 -2.82 -7.63 7.35
CA ASP A 95 -3.35 -8.36 6.19
C ASP A 95 -3.82 -9.76 6.56
N LEU A 96 -3.09 -10.44 7.46
CA LEU A 96 -3.52 -11.72 8.03
C LEU A 96 -4.78 -11.57 8.89
N PHE A 97 -4.86 -10.54 9.73
CA PHE A 97 -6.06 -10.27 10.51
C PHE A 97 -7.26 -9.94 9.61
N PHE A 98 -7.05 -9.12 8.57
CA PHE A 98 -8.10 -8.78 7.64
C PHE A 98 -8.62 -10.01 6.88
N SER A 99 -7.71 -10.81 6.31
CA SER A 99 -8.08 -11.99 5.51
C SER A 99 -8.65 -13.14 6.34
N GLN A 100 -8.14 -13.41 7.55
CA GLN A 100 -8.55 -14.55 8.36
C GLN A 100 -9.71 -14.24 9.30
N VAL A 101 -9.87 -12.98 9.71
CA VAL A 101 -10.87 -12.59 10.71
C VAL A 101 -11.96 -11.72 10.07
N VAL A 102 -11.60 -10.59 9.46
CA VAL A 102 -12.58 -9.62 8.96
C VAL A 102 -13.37 -10.16 7.76
N VAL A 103 -12.68 -10.71 6.77
CA VAL A 103 -13.29 -11.19 5.54
C VAL A 103 -14.31 -12.32 5.80
N PRO A 104 -14.03 -13.37 6.59
CA PRO A 104 -14.99 -14.45 6.85
C PRO A 104 -16.19 -14.05 7.71
N MET A 105 -16.10 -12.95 8.47
CA MET A 105 -17.21 -12.45 9.30
C MET A 105 -18.34 -11.83 8.47
N ILE A 106 -18.07 -11.42 7.23
CA ILE A 106 -19.06 -10.75 6.38
C ILE A 106 -19.70 -11.79 5.45
N PRO A 107 -21.03 -12.01 5.54
CA PRO A 107 -21.71 -12.97 4.68
C PRO A 107 -21.58 -12.61 3.20
N LYS A 108 -21.39 -13.64 2.37
CA LYS A 108 -21.27 -13.49 0.92
C LYS A 108 -22.45 -12.71 0.33
N GLY A 109 -22.14 -11.79 -0.60
CA GLY A 109 -23.12 -10.99 -1.31
C GLY A 109 -23.55 -9.71 -0.59
N ARG A 110 -22.98 -9.41 0.59
CA ARG A 110 -23.21 -8.14 1.29
C ARG A 110 -22.21 -7.05 0.94
N ASN A 111 -21.00 -7.42 0.53
CA ASN A 111 -19.96 -6.47 0.17
C ASN A 111 -19.10 -7.06 -0.95
N SER A 112 -19.16 -6.44 -2.14
CA SER A 112 -18.48 -6.93 -3.33
C SER A 112 -16.95 -6.95 -3.21
N ILE A 113 -16.36 -6.04 -2.43
CA ILE A 113 -14.92 -5.98 -2.18
C ILE A 113 -14.51 -7.18 -1.33
N ILE A 114 -15.23 -7.41 -0.24
CA ILE A 114 -14.96 -8.53 0.68
C ILE A 114 -15.19 -9.87 -0.02
N ASP A 115 -16.24 -9.98 -0.84
CA ASP A 115 -16.50 -11.18 -1.64
C ASP A 115 -15.33 -11.52 -2.57
N LEU A 116 -14.72 -10.48 -3.18
CA LEU A 116 -13.58 -10.67 -4.07
C LEU A 116 -12.30 -11.01 -3.29
N MET A 117 -12.03 -10.31 -2.19
CA MET A 117 -10.91 -10.59 -1.29
C MET A 117 -10.98 -12.01 -0.71
N PHE A 118 -12.17 -12.47 -0.33
CA PHE A 118 -12.39 -13.84 0.12
C PHE A 118 -12.02 -14.85 -0.97
N ALA A 119 -12.50 -14.64 -2.20
CA ALA A 119 -12.15 -15.50 -3.33
C ALA A 119 -10.63 -15.56 -3.51
N TYR A 120 -9.94 -14.43 -3.46
CA TYR A 120 -8.48 -14.36 -3.60
C TYR A 120 -7.74 -15.06 -2.47
N SER A 121 -8.15 -14.87 -1.21
CA SER A 121 -7.51 -15.51 -0.07
C SER A 121 -7.56 -17.05 -0.11
N THR A 122 -8.48 -17.63 -0.88
CA THR A 122 -8.61 -19.07 -1.06
C THR A 122 -7.85 -19.62 -2.27
N MET A 123 -7.28 -18.76 -3.11
CA MET A 123 -6.51 -19.16 -4.29
C MET A 123 -5.10 -19.62 -3.91
N LYS A 124 -4.60 -20.61 -4.63
CA LYS A 124 -3.21 -21.08 -4.47
C LYS A 124 -2.24 -19.94 -4.85
N GLY A 125 -1.33 -19.61 -3.95
CA GLY A 125 -0.36 -18.52 -4.14
C GLY A 125 -0.79 -17.16 -3.62
N ALA A 126 -1.96 -17.06 -2.96
CA ALA A 126 -2.42 -15.82 -2.32
C ALA A 126 -1.41 -15.24 -1.30
N GLU A 127 -0.58 -16.09 -0.70
CA GLU A 127 0.49 -15.69 0.23
C GLU A 127 1.54 -14.78 -0.41
N TRP A 128 1.69 -14.79 -1.74
CA TRP A 128 2.63 -13.91 -2.44
C TRP A 128 2.27 -12.42 -2.29
N VAL A 129 0.99 -12.12 -2.06
CA VAL A 129 0.52 -10.75 -1.79
C VAL A 129 1.23 -10.16 -0.57
N LEU A 130 1.45 -10.95 0.49
CA LEU A 130 2.13 -10.48 1.70
C LEU A 130 3.58 -10.05 1.44
N VAL A 131 4.25 -10.69 0.48
CA VAL A 131 5.62 -10.34 0.09
C VAL A 131 5.64 -9.00 -0.65
N VAL A 132 4.68 -8.81 -1.56
CA VAL A 132 4.52 -7.56 -2.32
C VAL A 132 4.18 -6.40 -1.39
N ASP A 133 3.24 -6.59 -0.46
CA ASP A 133 2.82 -5.56 0.48
C ASP A 133 3.97 -5.19 1.43
N GLY A 134 4.72 -6.18 1.93
CA GLY A 134 5.95 -5.94 2.69
C GLY A 134 6.98 -5.12 1.91
N LEU A 135 7.18 -5.41 0.63
CA LEU A 135 8.05 -4.61 -0.24
C LEU A 135 7.54 -3.18 -0.40
N TYR A 136 6.23 -2.97 -0.57
CA TYR A 136 5.64 -1.63 -0.70
C TYR A 136 5.84 -0.80 0.56
N MET A 137 5.78 -1.44 1.74
CA MET A 137 6.07 -0.78 3.02
C MET A 137 7.52 -0.34 3.14
N VAL A 138 8.46 -1.19 2.70
CA VAL A 138 9.89 -0.85 2.65
C VAL A 138 10.12 0.33 1.69
N LEU A 139 9.60 0.24 0.46
CA LEU A 139 9.75 1.28 -0.55
C LEU A 139 9.12 2.61 -0.10
N THR A 140 7.96 2.56 0.55
CA THR A 140 7.27 3.73 1.10
C THR A 140 8.10 4.37 2.20
N THR A 141 8.66 3.57 3.11
CA THR A 141 9.55 4.07 4.17
C THR A 141 10.78 4.76 3.59
N MET A 142 11.45 4.13 2.63
CA MET A 142 12.65 4.68 2.00
C MET A 142 12.34 5.96 1.21
N SER A 143 11.24 5.97 0.45
CA SER A 143 10.75 7.14 -0.28
C SER A 143 10.39 8.29 0.67
N THR A 144 9.82 7.98 1.84
CA THR A 144 9.45 8.97 2.87
C THR A 144 10.71 9.65 3.42
N LEU A 145 11.73 8.86 3.76
CA LEU A 145 13.01 9.38 4.26
C LEU A 145 13.67 10.28 3.22
N ALA A 146 13.68 9.88 1.95
CA ALA A 146 14.22 10.70 0.87
C ALA A 146 13.45 12.04 0.70
N LEU A 147 12.11 12.01 0.79
CA LEU A 147 11.30 13.23 0.70
C LEU A 147 11.51 14.18 1.88
N LEU A 148 11.84 13.66 3.06
CA LEU A 148 12.06 14.50 4.24
C LEU A 148 13.36 15.30 4.21
N GLU A 149 14.30 14.91 3.35
CA GLU A 149 15.52 15.67 3.03
C GLU A 149 15.27 16.76 1.95
N MET A 150 14.11 16.71 1.29
CA MET A 150 13.71 17.66 0.24
C MET A 150 12.78 18.77 0.78
N PRO A 151 12.63 19.90 0.06
CA PRO A 151 11.63 20.90 0.37
C PRO A 151 10.20 20.33 0.34
N GLN A 152 9.33 20.79 1.24
CA GLN A 152 7.99 20.23 1.42
C GLN A 152 7.11 20.30 0.16
N TYR A 153 7.33 21.29 -0.72
CA TYR A 153 6.57 21.37 -1.98
C TYR A 153 6.79 20.14 -2.87
N VAL A 154 7.91 19.44 -2.77
CA VAL A 154 8.19 18.23 -3.57
C VAL A 154 7.19 17.12 -3.25
N SER A 155 6.78 16.96 -1.98
CA SER A 155 5.73 16.01 -1.59
C SER A 155 4.39 16.35 -2.25
N TRP A 156 4.01 17.63 -2.29
CA TRP A 156 2.79 18.09 -2.97
C TRP A 156 2.85 17.82 -4.48
N PHE A 157 3.97 18.16 -5.13
CA PHE A 157 4.15 17.87 -6.56
C PHE A 157 4.08 16.37 -6.86
N LYS A 158 4.65 15.52 -6.00
CA LYS A 158 4.53 14.06 -6.14
C LYS A 158 3.08 13.61 -6.05
N ILE A 159 2.32 14.06 -5.06
CA ILE A 159 0.90 13.69 -4.91
C ILE A 159 0.13 14.04 -6.18
N ILE A 160 0.26 15.28 -6.65
CA ILE A 160 -0.45 15.76 -7.84
C ILE A 160 -0.05 14.96 -9.08
N GLY A 161 1.25 14.80 -9.32
CA GLY A 161 1.76 14.12 -10.51
C GLY A 161 1.39 12.64 -10.56
N TRP A 162 1.53 11.93 -9.43
CA TRP A 162 1.22 10.51 -9.37
C TRP A 162 -0.28 10.25 -9.44
N LEU A 163 -1.13 10.99 -8.72
CA LEU A 163 -2.59 10.84 -8.83
C LEU A 163 -3.09 11.11 -10.25
N TYR A 164 -2.52 12.11 -10.93
CA TYR A 164 -2.82 12.37 -12.33
C TYR A 164 -2.46 11.16 -13.22
N ALA A 165 -1.27 10.58 -13.02
CA ALA A 165 -0.84 9.38 -13.75
C ALA A 165 -1.72 8.15 -13.46
N THR A 166 -2.13 7.94 -12.20
CA THR A 166 -3.03 6.85 -11.79
C THR A 166 -4.31 6.84 -12.61
N GLY A 167 -4.88 8.01 -12.88
CA GLY A 167 -6.11 8.14 -13.67
C GLY A 167 -5.99 7.55 -15.08
N TYR A 168 -4.81 7.57 -15.69
CA TYR A 168 -4.57 6.92 -16.99
C TYR A 168 -4.22 5.44 -16.84
N ILE A 169 -3.34 5.12 -15.89
CA ILE A 169 -2.81 3.76 -15.72
C ILE A 169 -3.92 2.78 -15.31
N LEU A 170 -4.89 3.21 -14.48
CA LEU A 170 -6.04 2.39 -14.07
C LEU A 170 -6.81 1.79 -15.25
N PHE A 171 -6.84 2.47 -16.40
CA PHE A 171 -7.57 2.02 -17.59
C PHE A 171 -6.65 1.44 -18.68
N THR A 172 -5.36 1.25 -18.39
CA THR A 172 -4.43 0.57 -19.30
C THR A 172 -4.49 -0.93 -19.08
N HIS A 173 -4.59 -1.75 -20.13
CA HIS A 173 -4.59 -3.21 -20.00
C HIS A 173 -3.49 -3.83 -20.87
N THR A 174 -2.92 -4.95 -20.41
CA THR A 174 -2.09 -5.82 -21.25
C THR A 174 -2.95 -6.30 -22.45
N PRO A 175 -2.49 -6.12 -23.70
CA PRO A 175 -3.23 -6.61 -24.86
C PRO A 175 -3.46 -8.12 -24.78
N VAL A 176 -4.68 -8.57 -25.10
CA VAL A 176 -4.96 -10.01 -25.25
C VAL A 176 -4.06 -10.53 -26.36
N ARG A 177 -3.16 -11.48 -26.04
CA ARG A 177 -2.40 -12.20 -27.07
C ARG A 177 -3.38 -13.11 -27.81
N THR A 178 -3.93 -12.61 -28.91
CA THR A 178 -4.73 -13.38 -29.88
C THR A 178 -3.87 -14.37 -30.64
#